data_AF-A0A8W8K932-F1
#
_entry.id   AF-A0A8W8K932-F1
#
_cell.length_a   1.000
_cell.length_b   1.000
_cell.length_c   1.000
_cell.angle_alpha   90.00
_cell.angle_beta   90.00
_cell.angle_gamma   90.00
#
_symmetry.space_group_name_H-M   'P 1'
#
loop_
_entity.id
_entity.type
_entity.pdbx_description
1 polymer ?
#
loop_
_entity_poly.entity_id
_entity_poly.type
_entity_poly.pdbx_seq_one_letter_code
_entity_poly.pdbx_strand_id
1 'polypeptide(L)'
;MIFMCMCIILGLLLSFVVYKYVRPFYPVKVNCWFCSTDAVVPYGNKNCWDCPACQQYNGFNEDGDYNKPIPTQYNGDLNHPVSCAQGEYISNNDVLCENCTRNQLLKTKQLAAFVPLNEANFDTEVTAFEGYLEKLYRLCPECQMVVNKELSKQDDILQQKLDTFYTEALPTPSEDSQIQVPEKSSSRLLMIGRLLEVVSTVCALLLLLHYLSTAFSVHEHLRRYHRGYHQVVEVFLVSIESTGN
;
A
#
# COMPACT_ATOMS: atom_id res chain seq x y z
N MET A 1 -5.63 33.29 13.32
CA MET A 1 -5.86 32.21 12.33
C MET A 1 -4.64 31.94 11.48
N ILE A 2 -4.08 32.92 10.75
CA ILE A 2 -2.91 32.73 9.86
C ILE A 2 -1.69 32.15 10.60
N PHE A 3 -1.34 32.70 11.77
CA PHE A 3 -0.22 32.19 12.58
C PHE A 3 -0.41 30.72 13.02
N MET A 4 -1.63 30.32 13.40
CA MET A 4 -1.91 28.92 13.73
C MET A 4 -1.78 28.00 12.52
N CYS A 5 -2.27 28.41 11.34
CA CYS A 5 -2.09 27.64 10.12
C CYS A 5 -0.61 27.46 9.77
N MET A 6 0.23 28.50 9.93
CA MET A 6 1.66 28.42 9.69
C MET A 6 2.37 27.43 10.63
N CYS A 7 2.01 27.44 11.91
CA CYS A 7 2.55 26.47 12.88
C CYS A 7 2.13 25.02 12.56
N ILE A 8 0.88 24.80 12.13
CA ILE A 8 0.40 23.47 11.74
C ILE A 8 1.16 22.97 10.49
N ILE A 9 1.29 23.81 9.46
CA ILE A 9 2.02 23.45 8.23
C ILE A 9 3.48 23.13 8.55
N LEU A 10 4.14 23.96 9.36
CA LEU A 10 5.53 23.72 9.77
C LEU A 10 5.68 22.40 10.56
N GLY A 11 4.72 22.11 11.46
CA GLY A 11 4.69 20.85 12.21
C GLY A 11 4.50 19.62 11.32
N LEU A 12 3.62 19.71 10.32
CA LEU A 12 3.41 18.63 9.35
C LEU A 12 4.66 18.39 8.49
N LEU A 13 5.31 19.46 8.02
CA LEU A 13 6.56 19.37 7.26
C LEU A 13 7.68 18.74 8.09
N LEU A 14 7.85 19.17 9.35
CA LEU A 14 8.83 18.59 10.26
C LEU A 14 8.55 17.10 10.51
N SER A 15 7.30 16.75 10.78
CA SER A 15 6.86 15.37 10.98
C SER A 15 7.14 14.49 9.75
N PHE A 16 6.84 15.00 8.55
CA PHE A 16 7.13 14.29 7.29
C PHE A 16 8.63 14.06 7.09
N VAL A 17 9.45 15.07 7.37
CA VAL A 17 10.92 14.97 7.30
C VAL A 17 11.42 13.91 8.28
N VAL A 18 11.02 13.99 9.55
CA VAL A 18 11.38 13.01 10.59
C VAL A 18 10.95 11.60 10.19
N TYR A 19 9.72 11.45 9.71
CA TYR A 19 9.20 10.16 9.22
C TYR A 19 10.09 9.59 8.11
N LYS A 20 10.48 10.40 7.12
CA LYS A 20 11.34 9.95 6.01
C LYS A 20 12.72 9.46 6.50
N TYR A 21 13.30 10.12 7.50
CA TYR A 21 14.58 9.70 8.09
C TYR A 21 14.46 8.47 8.98
N VAL A 22 13.37 8.36 9.77
CA VAL A 22 13.19 7.29 10.75
C VAL A 22 12.65 6.01 10.12
N ARG A 23 11.81 6.11 9.08
CA ARG A 23 11.11 4.98 8.46
C ARG A 23 12.04 3.85 7.97
N PRO A 24 13.20 4.11 7.33
CA PRO A 24 14.10 3.07 6.84
C PRO A 24 14.71 2.17 7.93
N PHE A 25 14.74 2.62 9.19
CA PHE A 25 15.30 1.84 10.30
C PHE A 25 14.38 0.71 10.79
N TYR A 26 13.12 0.70 10.34
CA TYR A 26 12.15 -0.31 10.75
C TYR A 26 11.78 -1.21 9.57
N PRO A 27 11.61 -2.51 9.78
CA PRO A 27 11.17 -3.41 8.71
C PRO A 27 9.78 -3.03 8.19
N VAL A 28 9.41 -3.62 7.08
CA VAL A 28 8.14 -3.38 6.40
C VAL A 28 7.46 -4.70 6.08
N LYS A 29 6.13 -4.71 6.27
CA LYS A 29 5.28 -5.80 5.84
C LYS A 29 5.02 -5.65 4.35
N VAL A 30 5.29 -6.68 3.58
CA VAL A 30 5.09 -6.77 2.13
C VAL A 30 4.29 -8.03 1.82
N ASN A 31 3.62 -8.05 0.67
CA ASN A 31 2.86 -9.19 0.20
C ASN A 31 3.56 -9.82 -1.00
N CYS A 32 3.62 -11.15 -1.05
CA CYS A 32 4.20 -11.86 -2.20
C CYS A 32 3.22 -11.84 -3.38
N TRP A 33 3.65 -11.34 -4.54
CA TRP A 33 2.86 -11.34 -5.78
C TRP A 33 2.39 -12.73 -6.21
N PHE A 34 3.20 -13.78 -5.94
CA PHE A 34 2.94 -15.12 -6.46
C PHE A 34 2.04 -15.98 -5.58
N CYS A 35 2.28 -15.98 -4.26
CA CYS A 35 1.56 -16.85 -3.33
C CYS A 35 0.68 -16.09 -2.34
N SER A 36 0.59 -14.76 -2.48
CA SER A 36 -0.20 -13.86 -1.63
C SER A 36 0.13 -13.94 -0.14
N THR A 37 1.25 -14.57 0.23
CA THR A 37 1.70 -14.69 1.61
C THR A 37 2.45 -13.43 2.02
N ASP A 38 2.09 -12.89 3.19
CA ASP A 38 2.77 -11.74 3.76
C ASP A 38 4.15 -12.10 4.31
N ALA A 39 5.11 -11.21 4.13
CA ALA A 39 6.45 -11.31 4.70
C ALA A 39 6.87 -9.99 5.36
N VAL A 40 7.86 -10.05 6.24
CA VAL A 40 8.47 -8.88 6.87
C VAL A 40 9.91 -8.79 6.41
N VAL A 41 10.25 -7.70 5.72
CA VAL A 41 11.59 -7.50 5.11
C VAL A 41 12.21 -6.19 5.60
N PRO A 42 13.55 -6.03 5.53
CA PRO A 42 14.19 -4.74 5.71
C PRO A 42 13.59 -3.68 4.78
N TYR A 43 13.47 -2.42 5.22
CA TYR A 43 12.79 -1.38 4.45
C TYR A 43 13.36 -1.19 3.03
N GLY A 44 14.68 -1.27 2.88
CA GLY A 44 15.36 -1.17 1.58
C GLY A 44 15.04 -2.32 0.62
N ASN A 45 14.59 -3.46 1.15
CA ASN A 45 14.34 -4.68 0.39
C ASN A 45 12.85 -4.84 0.01
N LYS A 46 12.01 -3.82 0.24
CA LYS A 46 10.57 -3.88 -0.04
C LYS A 46 10.20 -4.24 -1.48
N ASN A 47 11.12 -4.01 -2.42
CA ASN A 47 11.01 -4.37 -3.84
C ASN A 47 12.23 -5.20 -4.32
N CYS A 48 12.86 -5.96 -3.42
CA CYS A 48 13.98 -6.84 -3.73
C CYS A 48 14.11 -7.89 -2.62
N TRP A 49 13.31 -8.95 -2.72
CA TRP A 49 13.31 -10.01 -1.72
C TRP A 49 12.80 -11.32 -2.31
N ASP A 50 13.30 -12.45 -1.82
CA ASP A 50 12.77 -13.76 -2.16
C ASP A 50 11.74 -14.20 -1.11
N CYS A 51 10.60 -14.70 -1.58
CA CYS A 51 9.52 -15.10 -0.67
C CYS A 51 9.91 -16.35 0.13
N PRO A 52 9.81 -16.35 1.48
CA PRO A 52 10.18 -17.52 2.27
C PRO A 52 9.21 -18.71 2.08
N ALA A 53 7.99 -18.47 1.59
CA ALA A 53 6.97 -19.51 1.39
C ALA A 53 7.12 -20.23 0.04
N CYS A 54 7.22 -19.48 -1.06
CA CYS A 54 7.27 -20.05 -2.42
C CYS A 54 8.62 -19.87 -3.14
N GLN A 55 9.59 -19.23 -2.48
CA GLN A 55 10.96 -19.01 -2.99
C GLN A 55 11.03 -18.18 -4.28
N GLN A 56 9.93 -17.52 -4.67
CA GLN A 56 9.90 -16.64 -5.83
C GLN A 56 10.40 -15.23 -5.48
N TYR A 57 11.19 -14.64 -6.39
CA TYR A 57 11.71 -13.28 -6.25
C TYR A 57 10.61 -12.23 -6.45
N ASN A 58 10.51 -11.29 -5.53
CA ASN A 58 9.58 -10.16 -5.53
C ASN A 58 10.36 -8.85 -5.67
N GLY A 59 10.47 -8.38 -6.92
CA GLY A 59 11.11 -7.12 -7.25
C GLY A 59 10.88 -6.75 -8.71
N PHE A 60 10.11 -5.68 -8.93
CA PHE A 60 9.65 -5.29 -10.26
C PHE A 60 10.03 -3.83 -10.58
N ASN A 61 10.21 -3.51 -11.86
CA ASN A 61 10.29 -2.13 -12.35
C ASN A 61 8.86 -1.54 -12.53
N GLU A 62 8.77 -0.30 -12.97
CA GLU A 62 7.48 0.38 -13.17
C GLU A 62 6.62 -0.27 -14.27
N ASP A 63 7.27 -0.95 -15.22
CA ASP A 63 6.62 -1.67 -16.33
C ASP A 63 6.21 -3.11 -15.95
N GLY A 64 6.52 -3.55 -14.73
CA GLY A 64 6.17 -4.88 -14.21
C GLY A 64 7.18 -6.00 -14.52
N ASP A 65 8.29 -5.71 -15.22
CA ASP A 65 9.38 -6.66 -15.42
C ASP A 65 10.27 -6.76 -14.16
N TYR A 66 11.07 -7.81 -14.05
CA TYR A 66 11.98 -7.96 -12.93
C TYR A 66 13.02 -6.84 -12.89
N ASN A 67 13.24 -6.27 -11.71
CA ASN A 67 14.28 -5.25 -11.51
C ASN A 67 15.71 -5.82 -11.40
N LYS A 68 15.88 -7.11 -11.69
CA LYS A 68 17.16 -7.79 -11.83
C LYS A 68 17.03 -8.84 -12.94
N PRO A 69 18.11 -9.17 -13.65
CA PRO A 69 18.09 -10.30 -14.58
C PRO A 69 17.79 -11.60 -13.82
N ILE A 70 16.91 -12.42 -14.40
CA ILE A 70 16.58 -13.76 -13.91
C ILE A 70 17.11 -14.77 -14.94
N PRO A 71 18.36 -15.27 -14.81
CA PRO A 71 18.99 -16.11 -15.84
C PRO A 71 18.22 -17.38 -16.18
N THR A 72 17.52 -17.94 -15.19
CA THR A 72 16.64 -19.11 -15.31
C THR A 72 15.50 -18.89 -16.30
N GLN A 73 15.12 -17.64 -16.58
CA GLN A 73 14.09 -17.31 -17.57
C GLN A 73 14.56 -17.49 -19.02
N TYR A 74 15.87 -17.40 -19.28
CA TYR A 74 16.44 -17.46 -20.63
C TYR A 74 17.26 -18.73 -20.87
N ASN A 75 17.73 -19.38 -19.80
CA ASN A 75 18.48 -20.62 -19.87
C ASN A 75 17.82 -21.69 -19.00
N GLY A 76 17.16 -22.64 -19.67
CA GLY A 76 16.48 -23.77 -19.02
C GLY A 76 17.42 -24.66 -18.21
N ASP A 77 18.72 -24.70 -18.55
CA ASP A 77 19.71 -25.49 -17.82
C ASP A 77 19.97 -24.96 -16.40
N LEU A 78 19.61 -23.70 -16.14
CA LEU A 78 19.72 -23.09 -14.81
C LEU A 78 18.49 -23.34 -13.94
N ASN A 79 17.40 -23.86 -14.52
CA ASN A 79 16.22 -24.20 -13.74
C ASN A 79 16.56 -25.34 -12.77
N HIS A 80 16.16 -25.17 -11.51
CA HIS A 80 16.21 -26.30 -10.58
C HIS A 80 15.37 -27.44 -11.16
N PRO A 81 15.86 -28.69 -11.11
CA PRO A 81 15.08 -29.83 -11.56
C PRO A 81 13.80 -29.88 -10.73
N VAL A 82 12.70 -29.44 -11.33
CA VAL A 82 11.38 -29.56 -10.73
C VAL A 82 11.00 -31.01 -10.89
N SER A 83 11.25 -31.83 -9.89
CA SER A 83 10.50 -33.08 -9.73
C SER A 83 9.09 -32.65 -9.34
N CYS A 84 8.31 -32.16 -10.30
CA CYS A 84 6.87 -32.22 -10.15
C CYS A 84 6.60 -33.69 -9.79
N ALA A 85 5.87 -33.96 -8.70
CA ALA A 85 5.14 -35.21 -8.66
C ALA A 85 4.42 -35.27 -10.01
N GLN A 86 4.70 -36.27 -10.83
CA GLN A 86 3.89 -36.55 -11.99
C GLN A 86 2.48 -36.86 -11.47
N GLY A 87 1.72 -35.82 -11.12
CA GLY A 87 0.29 -35.86 -11.32
C GLY A 87 0.15 -36.23 -12.79
N GLU A 88 -0.59 -37.30 -13.05
CA GLU A 88 -0.80 -37.81 -14.38
C GLU A 88 -1.17 -36.62 -15.26
N TYR A 89 -0.22 -36.18 -16.09
CA TYR A 89 -0.55 -35.30 -17.19
C TYR A 89 -1.36 -36.19 -18.12
N ILE A 90 -2.67 -36.24 -17.85
CA ILE A 90 -3.63 -36.86 -18.75
C ILE A 90 -3.65 -35.91 -19.95
N SER A 91 -2.68 -36.12 -20.83
CA SER A 91 -2.73 -35.68 -22.21
C SER A 91 -3.94 -36.37 -22.81
N ASN A 92 -5.13 -35.82 -22.56
CA ASN A 92 -6.33 -36.20 -23.27
C ASN A 92 -6.16 -35.65 -24.69
N ASN A 93 -5.33 -36.33 -25.48
CA ASN A 93 -5.18 -36.09 -26.92
C ASN A 93 -6.51 -36.34 -27.67
N ASP A 94 -7.54 -36.80 -26.96
CA ASP A 94 -8.82 -37.25 -27.50
C ASP A 94 -10.01 -36.31 -27.20
N VAL A 95 -9.79 -35.10 -26.64
CA VAL A 95 -10.93 -34.17 -26.41
C VAL A 95 -11.48 -33.61 -27.72
N LEU A 96 -10.60 -33.34 -28.68
CA LEU A 96 -10.93 -32.73 -29.97
C LEU A 96 -10.62 -33.70 -31.11
N CYS A 97 -11.40 -33.65 -32.19
CA CYS A 97 -11.05 -34.35 -33.42
C CYS A 97 -9.77 -33.75 -34.03
N GLU A 98 -9.03 -34.56 -34.81
CA GLU A 98 -7.74 -34.17 -35.39
C GLU A 98 -7.76 -32.81 -36.10
N ASN A 99 -8.83 -32.53 -36.85
CA ASN A 99 -8.99 -31.27 -37.55
C ASN A 99 -9.15 -30.08 -36.60
N CYS A 100 -9.96 -30.24 -35.53
CA CYS A 100 -10.12 -29.22 -34.51
C CYS A 100 -8.83 -29.01 -33.71
N THR A 101 -8.10 -30.08 -33.36
CA THR A 101 -6.79 -30.00 -32.71
C THR A 101 -5.80 -29.20 -33.55
N ARG A 102 -5.72 -29.48 -34.85
CA ARG A 102 -4.88 -28.72 -35.79
C ARG A 102 -5.31 -27.27 -35.90
N ASN A 103 -6.61 -26.99 -35.94
CA ASN A 103 -7.15 -25.62 -35.98
C ASN A 103 -6.79 -24.83 -34.71
N GLN A 104 -6.92 -25.43 -33.53
CA GLN A 104 -6.52 -24.78 -32.27
C GLN A 104 -5.01 -24.47 -32.24
N LEU A 105 -4.17 -25.39 -32.73
CA LEU A 105 -2.73 -25.13 -32.87
C LEU A 105 -2.43 -23.96 -33.81
N LEU A 106 -3.13 -23.87 -34.96
CA LEU A 106 -2.97 -22.77 -35.91
C LEU A 106 -3.41 -21.43 -35.31
N LYS A 107 -4.54 -21.41 -34.59
CA LYS A 107 -5.02 -20.23 -33.87
C LYS A 107 -3.97 -19.73 -32.87
N THR A 108 -3.44 -20.62 -32.02
CA THR A 108 -2.39 -20.25 -31.04
C THR A 108 -1.14 -19.71 -31.72
N LYS A 109 -0.68 -20.35 -32.80
CA LYS A 109 0.50 -19.89 -33.56
C LYS A 109 0.29 -18.51 -34.17
N GLN A 110 -0.90 -18.21 -34.68
CA GLN A 110 -1.19 -16.91 -35.27
C GLN A 110 -1.34 -15.81 -34.21
N LEU A 111 -2.00 -16.09 -33.09
CA LEU A 111 -2.06 -15.17 -31.95
C LEU A 111 -0.65 -14.85 -31.43
N ALA A 112 0.21 -15.85 -31.29
CA ALA A 112 1.59 -15.65 -30.83
C ALA A 112 2.46 -14.86 -31.83
N ALA A 113 2.12 -14.90 -33.12
CA ALA A 113 2.82 -14.16 -34.17
C ALA A 113 2.17 -12.79 -34.45
N PHE A 114 1.14 -12.39 -33.70
CA PHE A 114 0.47 -11.12 -33.87
C PHE A 114 1.43 -9.96 -33.58
N VAL A 115 1.39 -8.94 -34.45
CA VAL A 115 2.09 -7.68 -34.29
C VAL A 115 1.08 -6.57 -34.58
N PRO A 116 0.86 -5.61 -33.68
CA PRO A 116 -0.08 -4.52 -33.91
C PRO A 116 0.40 -3.62 -35.06
N LEU A 117 -0.56 -3.03 -35.79
CA LEU A 117 -0.29 -1.97 -36.75
C LEU A 117 0.01 -0.65 -36.03
N ASN A 118 -0.64 -0.41 -34.90
CA ASN A 118 -0.38 0.72 -34.01
C ASN A 118 -0.36 0.26 -32.55
N GLU A 119 0.79 0.40 -31.89
CA GLU A 119 0.98 0.04 -30.47
C GLU A 119 -0.05 0.71 -29.54
N ALA A 120 -0.49 1.94 -29.84
CA ALA A 120 -1.50 2.64 -29.04
C ALA A 120 -2.88 1.97 -29.08
N ASN A 121 -3.14 1.13 -30.08
CA ASN A 121 -4.39 0.40 -30.27
C ASN A 121 -4.25 -1.11 -30.03
N PHE A 122 -3.12 -1.56 -29.46
CA PHE A 122 -2.78 -2.98 -29.29
C PHE A 122 -3.97 -3.81 -28.81
N ASP A 123 -4.62 -3.41 -27.71
CA ASP A 123 -5.74 -4.14 -27.10
C ASP A 123 -6.94 -4.30 -28.06
N THR A 124 -7.24 -3.26 -28.83
CA THR A 124 -8.36 -3.29 -29.77
C THR A 124 -8.03 -4.17 -30.98
N GLU A 125 -6.82 -4.06 -31.50
CA GLU A 125 -6.36 -4.82 -32.66
C GLU A 125 -6.22 -6.31 -32.34
N VAL A 126 -5.63 -6.66 -31.19
CA VAL A 126 -5.47 -8.06 -30.77
C VAL A 126 -6.82 -8.72 -30.52
N THR A 127 -7.76 -8.01 -29.88
CA THR A 127 -9.12 -8.51 -29.64
C THR A 127 -9.87 -8.74 -30.96
N ALA A 128 -9.76 -7.82 -31.91
CA ALA A 128 -10.38 -7.98 -33.23
C ALA A 128 -9.77 -9.15 -34.01
N PHE A 129 -8.45 -9.33 -33.91
CA PHE A 129 -7.72 -10.43 -34.54
C PHE A 129 -8.08 -11.78 -33.91
N GLU A 130 -8.14 -11.87 -32.59
CA GLU A 130 -8.63 -13.05 -31.86
C GLU A 130 -10.04 -13.43 -32.31
N GLY A 131 -10.96 -12.46 -32.35
CA GLY A 131 -12.34 -12.69 -32.80
C GLY A 131 -12.44 -13.16 -34.27
N TYR A 132 -11.52 -12.73 -35.13
CA TYR A 132 -11.38 -13.25 -36.49
C TYR A 132 -10.92 -14.71 -36.49
N LEU A 133 -9.85 -15.02 -35.73
CA LEU A 133 -9.31 -16.37 -35.64
C LEU A 133 -10.30 -17.36 -35.04
N GLU A 134 -11.13 -16.95 -34.08
CA GLU A 134 -12.18 -17.79 -33.51
C GLU A 134 -13.22 -18.20 -34.55
N LYS A 135 -13.58 -17.30 -35.47
CA LYS A 135 -14.52 -17.62 -36.55
C LYS A 135 -13.87 -18.53 -37.60
N LEU A 136 -12.60 -18.28 -37.93
CA LEU A 136 -11.87 -19.03 -38.95
C LEU A 136 -11.51 -20.46 -38.50
N TYR A 137 -11.05 -20.60 -37.26
CA TYR A 137 -10.59 -21.85 -36.66
C TYR A 137 -11.60 -22.44 -35.66
N ARG A 138 -12.88 -22.15 -35.85
CA ARG A 138 -13.97 -22.64 -35.00
C ARG A 138 -13.95 -24.16 -34.86
N LEU A 139 -14.39 -24.63 -33.69
CA LEU A 139 -14.62 -26.04 -33.45
C LEU A 139 -15.80 -26.55 -34.28
N CYS A 140 -15.78 -27.84 -34.62
CA CYS A 140 -16.97 -28.51 -35.13
C CYS A 140 -18.02 -28.65 -34.02
N PRO A 141 -19.32 -28.79 -34.34
CA PRO A 141 -20.39 -28.86 -33.35
C PRO A 141 -20.17 -29.94 -32.28
N GLU A 142 -19.65 -31.10 -32.67
CA GLU A 142 -19.36 -32.22 -31.77
C GLU A 142 -18.28 -31.85 -30.76
N CYS A 143 -17.15 -31.31 -31.22
CA CYS A 143 -16.06 -30.86 -30.37
C CYS A 143 -16.48 -29.70 -29.46
N GLN A 144 -17.31 -28.78 -29.96
CA GLN A 144 -17.83 -27.67 -29.17
C GLN A 144 -18.66 -28.16 -27.98
N MET A 145 -19.50 -29.20 -28.16
CA MET A 145 -20.25 -29.79 -27.06
C MET A 145 -19.33 -30.44 -26.03
N VAL A 146 -18.29 -31.15 -26.46
CA VAL A 146 -17.31 -31.79 -25.57
C VAL A 146 -16.60 -30.71 -24.74
N VAL A 147 -16.12 -29.64 -25.38
CA VAL A 147 -15.46 -28.52 -24.70
C VAL A 147 -16.41 -27.85 -23.70
N ASN A 148 -17.63 -27.52 -24.10
CA ASN A 148 -18.60 -26.87 -23.21
C ASN A 148 -18.93 -27.73 -21.99
N LYS A 149 -19.03 -29.06 -22.17
CA LYS A 149 -19.24 -30.00 -21.07
C LYS A 149 -18.06 -30.01 -20.09
N GLU A 150 -16.84 -30.02 -20.61
CA GLU A 150 -15.64 -30.01 -19.75
C GLU A 150 -15.47 -28.67 -19.04
N LEU A 151 -15.75 -27.54 -19.71
CA LEU A 151 -15.75 -26.21 -19.08
C LEU A 151 -16.78 -26.14 -17.94
N SER A 152 -18.03 -26.57 -18.18
CA SER A 152 -19.05 -26.61 -17.14
C SER A 152 -18.63 -27.43 -15.92
N LYS A 153 -17.98 -28.58 -16.16
CA LYS A 153 -17.46 -29.43 -15.08
C LYS A 153 -16.35 -28.73 -14.30
N GLN A 154 -15.45 -28.01 -14.98
CA GLN A 154 -14.39 -27.25 -14.32
C GLN A 154 -14.97 -26.08 -13.52
N ASP A 155 -15.96 -25.37 -14.05
CA ASP A 155 -16.67 -24.31 -13.35
C ASP A 155 -17.31 -24.82 -12.06
N ASP A 156 -17.98 -25.98 -12.10
CA ASP A 156 -18.57 -26.61 -10.92
C ASP A 156 -17.51 -26.94 -9.84
N ILE A 157 -16.36 -27.49 -10.27
CA ILE A 157 -15.24 -27.81 -9.36
C ILE A 157 -14.65 -26.53 -8.75
N LEU A 158 -14.46 -25.49 -9.56
CA LEU A 158 -13.93 -24.22 -9.10
C LEU A 158 -14.89 -23.53 -8.12
N GLN A 159 -16.20 -23.56 -8.41
CA GLN A 159 -17.23 -23.04 -7.52
C GLN A 159 -17.20 -23.77 -6.18
N GLN A 160 -17.12 -25.10 -6.17
CA GLN A 160 -17.01 -25.87 -4.93
C GLN A 160 -15.76 -25.49 -4.12
N LYS A 161 -14.60 -25.31 -4.78
CA LYS A 161 -13.37 -24.89 -4.10
C LYS A 161 -13.50 -23.47 -3.53
N LEU A 162 -14.13 -22.58 -4.28
CA LEU A 162 -14.37 -21.21 -3.87
C LEU A 162 -15.32 -21.15 -2.66
N ASP A 163 -16.40 -21.91 -2.68
CA ASP A 163 -17.34 -22.04 -1.57
C ASP A 163 -16.66 -22.60 -0.32
N THR A 164 -15.80 -23.60 -0.50
CA THR A 164 -14.97 -24.17 0.57
C THR A 164 -14.05 -23.11 1.18
N PHE A 165 -13.32 -22.37 0.33
CA PHE A 165 -12.45 -21.27 0.76
C PHE A 165 -13.21 -20.21 1.57
N TYR A 166 -14.39 -19.78 1.11
CA TYR A 166 -15.20 -18.81 1.85
C TYR A 166 -15.77 -19.39 3.15
N THR A 167 -16.13 -20.66 3.18
CA THR A 167 -16.66 -21.35 4.38
C THR A 167 -15.58 -21.55 5.44
N GLU A 168 -14.34 -21.89 5.04
CA GLU A 168 -13.19 -22.00 5.93
C GLU A 168 -12.65 -20.63 6.38
N ALA A 169 -12.79 -19.59 5.54
CA ALA A 169 -12.42 -18.21 5.87
C ALA A 169 -13.47 -17.49 6.74
N LEU A 170 -14.70 -18.01 6.83
CA LEU A 170 -15.72 -17.52 7.76
C LEU A 170 -15.34 -17.99 9.18
N PRO A 171 -15.17 -17.07 10.15
CA PRO A 171 -14.95 -17.48 11.53
C PRO A 171 -16.20 -18.21 12.00
N THR A 172 -16.05 -19.49 12.36
CA THR A 172 -17.03 -20.18 13.23
C THR A 172 -17.32 -19.26 14.41
N PRO A 173 -18.59 -19.06 14.83
CA PRO A 173 -18.87 -18.56 16.16
C PRO A 173 -18.46 -19.67 17.13
N SER A 174 -17.17 -19.73 17.45
CA SER A 174 -16.66 -20.55 18.53
C SER A 174 -16.60 -19.68 19.77
N GLU A 175 -17.44 -20.07 20.73
CA GLU A 175 -17.21 -19.82 22.14
C GLU A 175 -15.75 -20.16 22.48
N ASP A 176 -15.11 -19.21 23.16
CA ASP A 176 -13.93 -19.35 24.00
C ASP A 176 -12.76 -20.19 23.44
N SER A 177 -11.79 -19.52 22.83
CA SER A 177 -10.44 -20.08 22.68
C SER A 177 -9.42 -18.97 22.82
N GLN A 178 -8.82 -18.91 24.01
CA GLN A 178 -7.69 -18.05 24.33
C GLN A 178 -6.50 -18.35 23.40
N ILE A 179 -6.24 -17.46 22.45
CA ILE A 179 -4.99 -17.44 21.69
C ILE A 179 -4.04 -16.46 22.39
N GLN A 180 -2.96 -16.98 22.95
CA GLN A 180 -1.82 -16.19 23.43
C GLN A 180 -1.11 -15.55 22.23
N VAL A 181 -1.28 -14.23 22.08
CA VAL A 181 -0.53 -13.41 21.11
C VAL A 181 0.84 -13.04 21.72
N PRO A 182 1.96 -13.07 20.97
CA PRO A 182 3.25 -12.64 21.50
C PRO A 182 3.22 -11.13 21.79
N GLU A 183 3.41 -10.80 23.06
CA GLU A 183 3.21 -9.49 23.72
C GLU A 183 4.17 -8.36 23.31
N LYS A 184 4.82 -8.41 22.13
CA LYS A 184 5.93 -7.48 21.81
C LYS A 184 5.53 -6.22 21.02
N SER A 185 4.28 -6.11 20.57
CA SER A 185 3.80 -4.96 19.76
C SER A 185 3.13 -3.86 20.61
N SER A 186 2.45 -4.24 21.70
CA SER A 186 1.70 -3.31 22.56
C SER A 186 2.60 -2.30 23.30
N SER A 187 3.78 -2.73 23.73
CA SER A 187 4.71 -1.88 24.48
C SER A 187 5.27 -0.71 23.67
N ARG A 188 5.52 -0.90 22.36
CA ARG A 188 6.03 0.18 21.50
C ARG A 188 4.95 1.23 21.21
N LEU A 189 3.72 0.79 20.98
CA LEU A 189 2.59 1.69 20.73
C LEU A 189 2.25 2.49 22.00
N LEU A 190 2.29 1.85 23.17
CA LEU A 190 2.12 2.51 24.47
C LEU A 190 3.23 3.53 24.74
N MET A 191 4.49 3.19 24.43
CA MET A 191 5.63 4.11 24.59
C MET A 191 5.52 5.32 23.66
N ILE A 192 5.08 5.13 22.41
CA ILE A 192 4.80 6.24 21.47
C ILE A 192 3.66 7.12 22.01
N GLY A 193 2.59 6.52 22.53
CA GLY A 193 1.48 7.24 23.15
C GLY A 193 1.93 8.11 24.33
N ARG A 194 2.74 7.56 25.24
CA ARG A 194 3.31 8.31 26.38
C ARG A 194 4.23 9.44 25.93
N LEU A 195 5.03 9.23 24.88
CA LEU A 195 5.89 10.28 24.34
C LEU A 195 5.06 11.44 23.76
N LEU A 196 3.98 11.13 23.04
CA LEU A 196 3.08 12.14 22.48
C LEU A 196 2.35 12.94 23.58
N GLU A 197 1.94 12.30 24.68
CA GLU A 197 1.39 12.98 25.86
C GLU A 197 2.39 13.97 26.47
N VAL A 198 3.65 13.55 26.65
CA VAL A 198 4.72 14.40 27.19
C VAL A 198 5.01 15.59 26.26
N VAL A 199 5.08 15.37 24.95
CA VAL A 199 5.30 16.46 23.99
C VAL A 199 4.14 17.47 24.02
N SER A 200 2.90 16.98 24.06
CA SER A 200 1.71 17.85 24.14
C SER A 200 1.70 18.72 25.39
N THR A 201 2.01 18.12 26.54
CA THR A 201 2.07 18.84 27.83
C THR A 201 3.19 19.88 27.86
N VAL A 202 4.39 19.56 27.36
CA VAL A 202 5.50 20.53 27.26
C VAL A 202 5.11 21.71 26.35
N CYS A 203 4.49 21.45 25.19
CA CYS A 203 4.01 22.50 24.31
C CYS A 203 2.97 23.41 24.98
N ALA A 204 2.02 22.83 25.74
CA ALA A 204 1.02 23.60 26.47
C ALA A 204 1.66 24.50 27.54
N LEU A 205 2.67 24.01 28.25
CA LEU A 205 3.41 24.79 29.25
C LEU A 205 4.20 25.94 28.62
N LEU A 206 4.84 25.72 27.47
CA LEU A 206 5.56 26.77 26.76
C LEU A 206 4.62 27.87 26.26
N LEU A 207 3.44 27.50 25.76
CA LEU A 207 2.41 28.46 25.35
C LEU A 207 1.87 29.26 26.54
N LEU A 208 1.67 28.60 27.69
CA LEU A 208 1.25 29.27 28.92
C LEU A 208 2.32 30.24 29.41
N LEU A 209 3.59 29.84 29.44
CA LEU A 209 4.70 30.71 29.83
C LEU A 209 4.82 31.92 28.89
N HIS A 210 4.66 31.71 27.59
CA HIS A 210 4.65 32.79 26.62
C HIS A 210 3.47 33.76 26.88
N TYR A 211 2.27 33.23 27.12
CA TYR A 211 1.09 34.05 27.44
C TYR A 211 1.31 34.87 28.73
N LEU A 212 1.82 34.23 29.79
CA LEU A 212 2.10 34.91 31.06
C LEU A 212 3.18 35.97 30.91
N SER A 213 4.24 35.71 30.13
CA SER A 213 5.28 36.69 29.84
C SER A 213 4.71 37.91 29.10
N THR A 214 3.84 37.69 28.10
CA THR A 214 3.19 38.78 27.38
C THR A 214 2.22 39.55 28.27
N ALA A 215 1.44 38.85 29.09
CA ALA A 215 0.50 39.47 30.03
C ALA A 215 1.24 40.31 31.08
N PHE A 216 2.37 39.80 31.60
CA PHE A 216 3.22 40.53 32.54
C PHE A 216 3.82 41.78 31.91
N SER A 217 4.38 41.66 30.69
CA SER A 217 4.94 42.80 29.96
C SER A 217 3.89 43.89 29.70
N VAL A 218 2.66 43.51 29.33
CA VAL A 218 1.54 44.43 29.12
C VAL A 218 1.13 45.09 30.44
N HIS A 219 1.01 44.32 31.52
CA HIS A 219 0.67 44.83 32.84
C HIS A 219 1.73 45.82 33.39
N GLU A 220 3.01 45.53 33.18
CA GLU A 220 4.09 46.45 33.58
C GLU A 220 4.06 47.74 32.76
N HIS A 221 3.77 47.65 31.45
CA HIS A 221 3.58 48.82 30.59
C HIS A 221 2.40 49.69 31.05
N LEU A 222 1.26 49.08 31.40
CA LEU A 222 0.09 49.75 31.96
C LEU A 222 0.41 50.42 33.32
N ARG A 223 1.17 49.74 34.20
CA ARG A 223 1.62 50.32 35.48
C ARG A 223 2.53 51.53 35.28
N ARG A 224 3.48 51.47 34.35
CA ARG A 224 4.35 52.61 34.02
C ARG A 224 3.55 53.76 33.43
N TYR A 225 2.61 53.47 32.53
CA TYR A 225 1.70 54.45 31.94
C TYR A 225 0.86 55.17 33.02
N HIS A 226 0.24 54.42 33.94
CA HIS A 226 -0.57 55.01 35.01
C HIS A 226 0.27 55.86 35.99
N ARG A 227 1.50 55.43 36.32
CA ARG A 227 2.41 56.21 37.17
C ARG A 227 2.82 57.52 36.49
N GLY A 228 3.17 57.46 35.20
CA GLY A 228 3.49 58.65 34.42
C GLY A 228 2.30 59.62 34.33
N TYR A 229 1.09 59.09 34.12
CA TYR A 229 -0.14 59.89 34.13
C TYR A 229 -0.38 60.58 35.48
N HIS A 230 -0.26 59.85 36.59
CA HIS A 230 -0.42 60.41 37.94
C HIS A 230 0.57 61.54 38.23
N GLN A 231 1.83 61.37 37.80
CA GLN A 231 2.87 62.38 37.98
C GLN A 231 2.60 63.65 37.17
N VAL A 232 2.09 63.51 35.94
CA VAL A 232 1.66 64.66 35.11
C VAL A 232 0.48 65.39 35.76
N VAL A 233 -0.50 64.66 36.29
CA VAL A 233 -1.66 65.24 36.98
C VAL A 233 -1.24 66.00 38.24
N GLU A 234 -0.34 65.45 39.06
CA GLU A 234 0.17 66.16 40.25
C GLU A 234 0.93 67.44 39.88
N VAL A 235 1.80 67.40 38.87
CA VAL A 235 2.52 68.60 38.40
C VAL A 235 1.55 69.67 37.88
N PHE A 236 0.48 69.26 37.20
CA PHE A 236 -0.55 70.17 36.70
C PHE A 236 -1.36 70.81 37.83
N LEU A 237 -1.73 70.03 38.86
CA LEU A 237 -2.44 70.53 40.05
C LEU A 237 -1.60 71.54 40.83
N VAL A 238 -0.31 71.25 41.06
CA VAL A 238 0.63 72.17 41.73
C VAL A 238 0.82 73.46 40.93
N SER A 239 0.83 73.37 39.60
CA SER A 239 0.95 74.55 38.74
C SER A 239 -0.28 75.47 38.85
N ILE A 240 -1.49 74.89 38.91
CA ILE A 240 -2.75 75.64 39.08
C ILE A 240 -2.76 76.37 40.44
N GLU A 241 -2.33 75.72 41.52
CA GLU A 241 -2.25 76.34 42.86
C GLU A 241 -1.24 77.49 42.90
N SER A 242 -0.12 77.39 42.18
CA SER A 242 0.91 78.45 42.15
C SER A 242 0.50 79.72 41.39
N THR A 243 -0.45 79.62 40.46
CA THR A 243 -0.97 80.76 39.68
C THR A 243 -2.20 81.43 40.32
N GLY A 244 -2.72 80.88 41.42
CA GLY A 244 -3.91 81.36 42.11
C GLY A 244 -3.63 82.24 43.34
N ASN A 245 -2.36 82.54 43.66
CA ASN A 245 -1.93 83.42 44.74
C ASN A 245 -1.23 84.68 44.22
#